data_AF-J3JRZ0-F1
#
_entry.id   AF-J3JRZ0-F1
#
_cell.length_a   1.000
_cell.length_b   1.000
_cell.length_c   1.000
_cell.angle_alpha   90.00
_cell.angle_beta   90.00
_cell.angle_gamma   90.00
#
_symmetry.space_group_name_H-M   'P 1'
#
loop_
_entity.id
_entity.type
_entity.pdbx_description
1 polymer ?
#
loop_
_entity_poly.entity_id
_entity_poly.type
_entity_poly.pdbx_seq_one_letter_code
_entity_poly.pdbx_strand_id
1 'polypeptide(L)'
;MIRFVCALLFLVTAANAVPPQIKYSESFMKVKSMRHRFGGRIVGGEEAEPNSIPFQISFQTTGDFHFCGGSVMDKDTVITAAHCCDSFNSWEVQVVAGEHDLFSTSGDEQKIPVKDTSPGRR
;
A
#
# COMPACT_ATOMS: atom_id res chain seq x y z
N MET A 1 -18.56 -16.92 -44.87
CA MET A 1 -17.14 -16.47 -44.82
C MET A 1 -16.89 -15.29 -43.87
N ILE A 2 -17.80 -14.32 -43.72
CA ILE A 2 -17.63 -13.15 -42.83
C ILE A 2 -17.58 -13.48 -41.32
N ARG A 3 -18.29 -14.52 -40.86
CA ARG A 3 -18.34 -14.89 -39.42
C ARG A 3 -16.99 -15.39 -38.85
N PHE A 4 -16.14 -16.00 -39.69
CA PHE A 4 -14.83 -16.50 -39.26
C PHE A 4 -13.78 -15.39 -39.13
N VAL A 5 -13.89 -14.33 -39.94
CA VAL A 5 -12.94 -13.19 -39.91
C VAL A 5 -13.14 -12.34 -38.65
N CYS A 6 -14.40 -12.10 -38.24
CA CYS A 6 -14.68 -11.39 -36.99
C CYS A 6 -14.19 -12.17 -35.75
N ALA A 7 -14.35 -13.49 -35.72
CA ALA A 7 -13.88 -14.31 -34.60
C ALA A 7 -12.35 -14.28 -34.44
N LEU A 8 -11.61 -14.27 -35.56
CA LEU A 8 -10.15 -14.16 -35.54
C LEU A 8 -9.69 -12.74 -35.11
N LEU A 9 -10.38 -11.69 -35.55
CA LEU A 9 -10.07 -10.32 -35.12
C LEU A 9 -10.29 -10.12 -33.61
N PHE A 10 -11.35 -10.69 -33.03
CA PHE A 10 -11.60 -10.62 -31.59
C PHE A 10 -10.55 -11.38 -30.76
N LEU A 11 -10.02 -12.50 -31.27
CA LEU A 11 -8.96 -13.25 -30.59
C LEU A 11 -7.61 -12.51 -30.61
N VAL A 12 -7.28 -11.84 -31.71
CA VAL A 12 -6.04 -11.05 -31.84
C VAL A 12 -6.05 -9.83 -30.91
N THR A 13 -7.21 -9.20 -30.68
CA THR A 13 -7.31 -8.07 -29.73
C THR A 13 -7.18 -8.50 -28.27
N ALA A 14 -7.68 -9.69 -27.91
CA ALA A 14 -7.58 -10.19 -26.54
C ALA A 14 -6.15 -10.59 -26.15
N ALA A 15 -5.34 -11.07 -27.10
CA ALA A 15 -3.96 -11.50 -26.84
C ALA A 15 -3.00 -10.36 -26.44
N ASN A 16 -3.33 -9.11 -26.75
CA ASN A 16 -2.49 -7.94 -26.44
C ASN A 16 -2.95 -7.16 -25.20
N ALA A 17 -4.03 -7.56 -24.55
CA ALA A 17 -4.49 -6.97 -23.30
C ALA A 17 -3.74 -7.57 -22.10
N VAL A 18 -2.41 -7.53 -22.13
CA VAL A 18 -1.59 -7.85 -20.96
C VAL A 18 -1.51 -6.58 -20.12
N PRO A 19 -2.06 -6.57 -18.89
CA PRO A 19 -1.93 -5.41 -18.01
C PRO A 19 -0.43 -5.12 -17.78
N PRO A 20 -0.02 -3.84 -17.73
CA PRO A 20 1.36 -3.49 -17.45
C PRO A 20 1.76 -4.10 -16.11
N GLN A 21 2.71 -5.03 -16.13
CA GLN A 21 3.30 -5.60 -14.94
C GLN A 21 4.13 -4.50 -14.27
N ILE A 22 3.69 -3.99 -13.12
CA ILE A 22 4.47 -3.02 -12.35
C ILE A 22 5.74 -3.72 -11.89
N LYS A 23 6.88 -3.34 -12.48
CA LYS A 23 8.20 -3.86 -12.10
C LYS A 23 8.67 -3.15 -10.84
N TYR A 24 8.30 -3.65 -9.68
CA TYR A 24 8.92 -3.25 -8.42
C TYR A 24 10.37 -3.73 -8.42
N SER A 25 11.29 -2.92 -7.88
CA SER A 25 12.68 -3.35 -7.79
C SER A 25 12.81 -4.45 -6.74
N GLU A 26 13.58 -5.50 -7.05
CA GLU A 26 13.93 -6.56 -6.10
C GLU A 26 14.53 -5.98 -4.80
N SER A 27 15.20 -4.83 -4.89
CA SER A 27 15.73 -4.09 -3.74
C SER A 27 14.64 -3.49 -2.85
N PHE A 28 13.53 -3.02 -3.42
CA PHE A 28 12.39 -2.46 -2.68
C PHE A 28 11.55 -3.54 -2.00
N MET A 29 11.37 -4.70 -2.65
CA MET A 29 10.63 -5.84 -2.10
C MET A 29 11.49 -6.79 -1.26
N LYS A 30 12.77 -6.46 -0.99
CA LYS A 30 13.64 -7.27 -0.13
C LYS A 30 13.24 -7.12 1.33
N VAL A 31 12.03 -7.55 1.66
CA VAL A 31 11.66 -7.89 3.04
C VAL A 31 12.60 -9.01 3.44
N LYS A 32 13.40 -8.77 4.49
CA LYS A 32 14.27 -9.79 5.05
C LYS A 32 13.37 -10.96 5.45
N SER A 33 13.39 -12.04 4.66
CA SER A 33 12.54 -13.20 4.91
C SER A 33 12.84 -13.74 6.31
N MET A 34 11.95 -13.45 7.25
CA MET A 34 11.97 -14.03 8.59
C MET A 34 11.54 -15.49 8.48
N ARG A 35 12.45 -16.35 8.02
CA ARG A 35 12.29 -17.81 8.09
C ARG A 35 12.47 -18.27 9.54
N HIS A 36 11.55 -17.90 10.43
CA HIS A 36 11.44 -18.53 11.74
C HIS A 36 10.65 -19.84 11.60
N ARG A 37 11.37 -20.96 11.56
CA ARG A 37 10.79 -22.31 11.42
C ARG A 37 10.14 -22.75 12.75
N PHE A 38 9.03 -22.08 13.10
CA PHE A 38 8.20 -22.18 14.32
C PHE A 38 8.53 -21.11 15.38
N GLY A 39 7.87 -19.96 15.26
CA GLY A 39 7.78 -18.89 16.26
C GLY A 39 7.44 -17.53 15.65
N GLY A 40 6.18 -17.29 15.27
CA GLY A 40 5.72 -15.97 14.79
C GLY A 40 4.41 -16.03 14.00
N ARG A 41 3.31 -15.56 14.61
CA ARG A 41 2.00 -15.25 13.96
C ARG A 41 1.32 -14.08 14.70
N ILE A 42 2.11 -13.04 14.96
CA ILE A 42 1.86 -11.81 15.72
C ILE A 42 0.60 -11.84 16.63
N VAL A 43 0.81 -12.19 17.90
CA VAL A 43 0.30 -11.41 19.06
C VAL A 43 1.48 -11.34 20.04
N GLY A 44 1.86 -10.14 20.47
CA GLY A 44 3.06 -9.86 21.29
C GLY A 44 4.30 -9.45 20.48
N GLY A 45 4.55 -10.10 19.34
CA GLY A 45 5.52 -9.67 18.33
C GLY A 45 6.95 -9.39 18.85
N GLU A 46 7.72 -8.71 18.00
CA GLU A 46 8.98 -8.06 18.35
C GLU A 46 9.02 -6.70 17.64
N GLU A 47 9.77 -5.75 18.18
CA GLU A 47 9.93 -4.44 17.56
C GLU A 47 10.66 -4.57 16.23
N ALA A 48 10.13 -3.94 15.19
CA ALA A 48 10.76 -3.95 13.87
C ALA A 48 12.02 -3.09 13.90
N GLU A 49 13.07 -3.48 13.19
CA GLU A 49 14.22 -2.60 12.99
C GLU A 49 13.76 -1.32 12.26
N PRO A 50 14.23 -0.12 12.66
CA PRO A 50 13.87 1.14 12.01
C PRO A 50 14.06 1.05 10.49
N ASN A 51 13.07 1.54 9.73
CA ASN A 51 13.07 1.56 8.26
C ASN A 51 13.16 0.19 7.55
N SER A 52 13.07 -0.94 8.28
CA SER A 52 13.15 -2.28 7.67
C SER A 52 11.90 -2.71 6.89
N ILE A 53 10.77 -2.03 7.12
CA ILE A 53 9.49 -2.24 6.45
C ILE A 53 9.10 -0.93 5.72
N PRO A 54 9.81 -0.56 4.63
CA PRO A 54 9.73 0.78 4.03
C PRO A 54 8.39 1.10 3.37
N PHE A 55 7.54 0.09 3.14
CA PHE A 55 6.20 0.28 2.61
C PHE A 55 5.14 0.50 3.69
N GLN A 56 5.45 0.35 4.99
CA GLN A 56 4.47 0.56 6.06
C GLN A 56 4.05 2.03 6.11
N ILE A 57 2.74 2.26 6.20
CA ILE A 57 2.17 3.59 6.35
C ILE A 57 1.42 3.71 7.67
N SER A 58 1.57 4.86 8.31
CA SER A 58 0.78 5.31 9.45
C SER A 58 -0.26 6.31 8.95
N PHE A 59 -1.55 5.94 9.01
CA PHE A 59 -2.64 6.88 8.78
C PHE A 59 -2.90 7.64 10.07
N GLN A 60 -2.82 8.96 9.98
CA GLN A 60 -3.00 9.87 11.10
C GLN A 60 -4.05 10.94 10.76
N THR A 61 -4.68 11.51 11.77
CA THR A 61 -5.39 12.77 11.59
C THR A 61 -4.38 13.90 11.39
N THR A 62 -4.83 15.04 10.85
CA THR A 62 -4.00 16.25 10.78
C THR A 62 -3.60 16.81 12.16
N GLY A 63 -4.18 16.29 13.24
CA GLY A 63 -3.76 16.53 14.63
C GLY A 63 -2.79 15.48 15.17
N ASP A 64 -2.07 14.76 14.30
CA ASP A 64 -1.04 13.76 14.62
C ASP A 64 -1.53 12.54 15.43
N PHE A 65 -2.82 12.21 15.33
CA PHE A 65 -3.36 11.00 15.97
C PHE A 65 -3.37 9.81 15.00
N HIS A 66 -2.57 8.78 15.28
CA HIS A 66 -2.59 7.52 14.53
C HIS A 66 -3.87 6.71 14.76
N PHE A 67 -4.48 6.24 13.67
CA PHE A 67 -5.71 5.45 13.74
C PHE A 67 -5.73 4.19 12.86
N CYS A 68 -4.90 4.11 11.81
CA CYS A 68 -4.87 2.96 10.92
C CYS A 68 -3.48 2.71 10.31
N GLY A 69 -3.25 1.48 9.86
CA GLY A 69 -2.12 1.13 9.01
C GLY A 69 -2.44 1.20 7.51
N GLY A 70 -1.41 1.12 6.68
CA GLY A 70 -1.54 0.97 5.24
C GLY A 70 -0.24 0.51 4.59
N SER A 71 -0.23 0.47 3.26
CA SER A 71 0.98 0.16 2.50
C SER A 71 1.15 1.02 1.26
N VAL A 72 2.38 1.38 0.94
CA VAL A 72 2.72 2.06 -0.32
C VAL A 72 2.48 1.11 -1.49
N MET A 73 1.63 1.52 -2.44
CA MET A 73 1.45 0.81 -3.70
C MET A 73 2.33 1.40 -4.80
N ASP A 74 2.43 2.72 -4.88
CA ASP A 74 3.29 3.45 -5.79
C ASP A 74 3.59 4.87 -5.26
N LYS A 75 4.17 5.73 -6.10
CA LYS A 75 4.64 7.06 -5.71
C LYS A 75 3.55 8.00 -5.17
N ASP A 76 2.31 7.84 -5.61
CA ASP A 76 1.19 8.74 -5.24
C ASP A 76 0.02 7.97 -4.60
N THR A 77 0.14 6.64 -4.47
CA THR A 77 -0.97 5.78 -4.04
C THR A 77 -0.57 4.90 -2.88
N VAL A 78 -1.39 4.94 -1.82
CA VAL A 78 -1.34 4.01 -0.70
C VAL A 78 -2.61 3.17 -0.67
N ILE A 79 -2.50 1.96 -0.14
CA ILE A 79 -3.62 1.05 0.08
C ILE A 79 -3.86 0.87 1.57
N THR A 80 -5.13 0.83 1.97
CA THR A 80 -5.56 0.57 3.35
C THR A 80 -6.92 -0.14 3.33
N ALA A 81 -7.43 -0.50 4.51
CA ALA A 81 -8.76 -1.08 4.63
C ALA A 81 -9.84 -0.03 4.38
N ALA A 82 -10.94 -0.42 3.72
CA ALA A 82 -12.04 0.51 3.40
C ALA A 82 -12.60 1.23 4.62
N HIS A 83 -12.75 0.54 5.77
CA HIS A 83 -13.28 1.15 6.99
C HIS A 83 -12.38 2.26 7.58
N CYS A 84 -11.08 2.25 7.26
CA CYS A 84 -10.17 3.33 7.65
C CYS A 84 -10.51 4.63 6.89
N CYS A 85 -11.00 4.52 5.66
CA CYS A 85 -11.42 5.67 4.85
C CYS A 85 -12.80 6.21 5.22
N ASP A 86 -13.63 5.41 5.89
CA ASP A 86 -15.00 5.80 6.29
C ASP A 86 -15.03 6.63 7.59
N SER A 87 -13.92 6.64 8.34
CA SER A 87 -13.86 7.23 9.68
C SER A 87 -13.63 8.74 9.69
N PHE A 88 -13.03 9.29 8.63
CA PHE A 88 -12.63 10.69 8.52
C PHE A 88 -12.76 11.17 7.08
N ASN A 89 -12.95 12.47 6.88
CA ASN A 89 -12.86 13.04 5.53
C ASN A 89 -11.39 13.14 5.09
N SER A 90 -11.12 13.17 3.78
CA SER A 90 -9.74 13.20 3.25
C SER A 90 -8.89 14.37 3.79
N TRP A 91 -9.48 15.56 3.93
CA TRP A 91 -8.83 16.76 4.45
C TRP A 91 -8.50 16.71 5.96
N GLU A 92 -9.04 15.74 6.69
CA GLU A 92 -8.73 15.51 8.11
C GLU A 92 -7.64 14.45 8.29
N VAL A 93 -7.16 13.85 7.20
CA VAL A 93 -6.25 12.71 7.21
C VAL A 93 -4.94 13.04 6.51
N GLN A 94 -3.85 12.53 7.09
CA GLN A 94 -2.53 12.50 6.49
C GLN A 94 -1.95 11.08 6.55
N VAL A 95 -1.05 10.78 5.63
CA VAL A 95 -0.24 9.57 5.65
C VAL A 95 1.17 9.91 6.08
N VAL A 96 1.74 9.08 6.93
CA VAL A 96 3.12 9.21 7.40
C VAL A 96 3.91 7.97 6.99
N ALA A 97 4.90 8.16 6.14
CA ALA A 97 5.89 7.15 5.77
C ALA A 97 7.16 7.34 6.61
N GLY A 98 7.91 6.27 6.86
CA GLY A 98 9.14 6.33 7.69
C GLY A 98 8.88 6.41 9.19
N GLU A 99 7.62 6.35 9.62
CA GLU A 99 7.24 6.33 11.03
C GLU A 99 7.66 5.00 11.70
N HIS A 100 8.26 5.11 12.88
CA HIS A 100 8.71 3.98 13.69
C HIS A 100 8.24 4.05 15.14
N ASP A 101 8.19 5.24 15.74
CA ASP A 101 7.75 5.48 17.11
C ASP A 101 6.74 6.64 17.15
N LEU A 102 5.47 6.29 17.39
CA LEU A 102 4.35 7.23 17.41
C LEU A 102 4.45 8.32 18.49
N PHE A 103 5.39 8.21 19.43
CA PHE A 103 5.57 9.16 20.53
C PHE A 103 6.82 10.01 20.41
N SER A 104 7.65 9.77 19.40
CA SER A 104 8.84 10.58 19.11
C SER A 104 8.93 10.91 17.62
N THR A 105 9.91 11.71 17.23
CA THR A 105 10.13 12.06 15.82
C THR A 105 11.60 11.82 15.53
N SER A 106 11.88 10.86 14.64
CA SER A 106 13.23 10.46 14.26
C SER A 106 13.85 11.39 13.22
N GLY A 107 13.01 12.08 12.43
CA GLY A 107 13.40 12.92 11.30
C GLY A 107 13.27 12.22 9.94
N ASP A 108 13.00 10.90 9.93
CA ASP A 108 12.76 10.13 8.71
C ASP A 108 11.30 10.24 8.23
N GLU A 109 10.40 10.79 9.06
CA GLU A 109 8.96 10.84 8.81
C GLU A 109 8.59 11.80 7.69
N GLN A 110 7.83 11.30 6.71
CA GLN A 110 7.26 12.07 5.63
C GLN A 110 5.75 12.15 5.80
N LYS A 111 5.27 13.31 6.25
CA LYS A 111 3.84 13.60 6.44
C LYS A 111 3.24 14.21 5.17
N ILE A 112 2.26 13.54 4.57
CA ILE A 112 1.60 13.97 3.33
C ILE A 112 0.08 13.98 3.55
N PRO A 113 -0.59 15.14 3.40
CA PRO A 113 -2.05 15.21 3.45
C PRO A 113 -2.71 14.36 2.36
N VAL A 114 -3.80 13.67 2.71
CA VAL A 114 -4.55 12.87 1.74
C VAL A 114 -5.42 13.78 0.87
N LYS A 115 -5.30 13.63 -0.44
CA LYS A 115 -6.10 14.40 -1.40
C LYS A 115 -7.51 13.84 -1.54
N ASP A 116 -7.61 12.53 -1.77
CA ASP A 116 -8.85 11.81 -1.95
C ASP A 116 -8.75 10.38 -1.41
N THR A 117 -9.90 9.78 -1.14
CA THR A 117 -10.04 8.37 -0.79
C THR A 117 -10.99 7.72 -1.79
N SER A 118 -10.58 6.60 -2.37
CA SER A 118 -11.42 5.81 -3.27
C SER A 118 -11.89 4.56 -2.54
N PRO A 119 -13.15 4.49 -2.08
CA PRO A 119 -13.70 3.24 -1.57
C PRO A 119 -13.76 2.25 -2.74
N GLY A 120 -13.14 1.07 -2.57
CA GLY A 120 -13.11 0.04 -3.60
C GLY A 120 -14.51 -0.21 -4.16
N ARG A 121 -14.65 -0.23 -5.49
CA ARG A 121 -15.94 -0.52 -6.13
C ARG A 121 -16.46 -1.88 -5.63
N ARG A 122 -17.64 -1.89 -5.02
CA ARG A 122 -18.35 -3.12 -4.63
C ARG A 122 -18.77 -3.92 -5.86
#